data_AF-A0A1G0I631-F1
#
_entry.id   AF-A0A1G0I631-F1
#
_cell.length_a   1.000
_cell.length_b   1.000
_cell.length_c   1.000
_cell.angle_alpha   90.00
_cell.angle_beta   90.00
_cell.angle_gamma   90.00
#
_symmetry.space_group_name_H-M   'P 1'
#
loop_
_entity.id
_entity.type
_entity.pdbx_description
1 polymer ?
#
loop_
_entity_poly.entity_id
_entity_poly.type
_entity_poly.pdbx_seq_one_letter_code
_entity_poly.pdbx_strand_id
1 'polypeptide(L)'
;MTLIGLRRLPAWFQYFLIAIVIGVLGALVFASRGFAAPKAQSAEECVVFADMALVASTHARHGISKAQTMAMVPDIYGALLQSRGDDGQKLAVQIVGLAYRQAETDRKTSPSDFASVLAAMCVQLRGDMDPLFGIES
;
A
#
# COMPACT_ATOMS: atom_id res chain seq x y z
N MET A 1 -31.40 -52.51 3.29
CA MET A 1 -30.70 -52.46 4.59
C MET A 1 -29.24 -52.83 4.35
N THR A 2 -28.35 -51.85 4.25
CA THR A 2 -26.92 -52.08 4.01
C THR A 2 -26.16 -51.34 5.10
N LEU A 3 -25.80 -52.07 6.16
CA LEU A 3 -24.93 -51.58 7.22
C LEU A 3 -23.48 -51.76 6.76
N ILE A 4 -22.88 -50.67 6.31
CA ILE A 4 -21.46 -50.59 5.97
C ILE A 4 -20.66 -50.71 7.27
N GLY A 5 -20.04 -51.88 7.46
CA GLY A 5 -19.15 -52.15 8.57
C GLY A 5 -17.92 -51.25 8.52
N LEU A 6 -17.84 -50.29 9.44
CA LEU A 6 -16.62 -49.56 9.74
C LEU A 6 -15.56 -50.53 10.26
N ARG A 7 -14.71 -51.02 9.36
CA ARG A 7 -13.44 -51.65 9.71
C ARG A 7 -12.65 -50.67 10.57
N ARG A 8 -12.38 -51.05 11.83
CA ARG A 8 -11.42 -50.38 12.72
C ARG A 8 -10.08 -50.30 11.99
N LEU A 9 -9.71 -49.09 11.57
CA LEU A 9 -8.39 -48.83 11.02
C LEU A 9 -7.33 -49.09 12.10
N PRO A 10 -6.15 -49.60 11.74
CA PRO A 10 -5.10 -49.88 12.70
C PRO A 10 -4.55 -48.56 13.28
N ALA A 11 -4.25 -48.54 14.58
CA ALA A 11 -3.92 -47.33 15.34
C ALA A 11 -2.77 -46.50 14.73
N TRP A 12 -1.79 -47.14 14.08
CA TRP A 12 -0.68 -46.46 13.40
C TRP A 12 -1.15 -45.58 12.23
N PHE A 13 -2.23 -45.97 11.54
CA PHE A 13 -2.84 -45.19 10.46
C PHE A 13 -3.55 -43.94 11.00
N GLN A 14 -4.10 -44.04 12.21
CA GLN A 14 -4.77 -42.95 12.90
C GLN A 14 -3.77 -41.88 13.36
N TYR A 15 -2.60 -42.28 13.88
CA TYR A 15 -1.51 -41.35 14.22
C TYR A 15 -0.90 -40.67 12.98
N PHE A 16 -0.79 -41.40 11.86
CA PHE A 16 -0.29 -40.84 10.61
C PHE A 16 -1.22 -39.75 10.05
N LEU A 17 -2.54 -39.97 10.11
CA LEU A 17 -3.54 -38.98 9.70
C LEU A 17 -3.53 -37.74 10.61
N ILE A 18 -3.39 -37.91 11.92
CA ILE A 18 -3.32 -36.77 12.87
C ILE A 18 -2.06 -35.93 12.63
N ALA A 19 -0.91 -36.56 12.39
CA ALA A 19 0.33 -35.85 12.09
C ALA A 19 0.24 -35.02 10.79
N ILE A 20 -0.41 -35.56 9.75
CA ILE A 20 -0.67 -34.83 8.50
C ILE A 20 -1.59 -33.62 8.75
N VAL A 21 -2.67 -33.80 9.51
CA VAL A 21 -3.62 -32.72 9.82
C VAL A 21 -2.93 -31.59 10.59
N ILE A 22 -2.10 -31.91 11.58
CA ILE A 22 -1.36 -30.90 12.36
C ILE A 22 -0.31 -30.19 11.50
N GLY A 23 0.38 -30.91 10.60
CA GLY A 23 1.34 -30.32 9.66
C GLY A 23 0.70 -29.34 8.67
N VAL A 24 -0.50 -29.68 8.17
CA VAL A 24 -1.26 -28.80 7.26
C VAL A 24 -1.81 -27.56 7.97
N LEU A 25 -2.28 -27.70 9.22
CA LEU A 25 -2.74 -26.57 10.04
C LEU A 25 -1.62 -25.58 10.40
N GLY A 26 -0.38 -26.07 10.62
CA GLY A 26 0.77 -25.21 10.90
C GLY A 26 1.21 -24.33 9.73
N ALA A 27 1.03 -24.79 8.49
CA ALA A 27 1.43 -24.05 7.29
C ALA A 27 0.46 -22.91 6.94
N LEU A 28 -0.81 -22.99 7.34
CA LEU A 28 -1.84 -21.98 7.05
C LEU A 28 -1.70 -20.71 7.91
N VAL A 29 -1.02 -20.76 9.05
CA VAL A 29 -0.89 -19.60 9.96
C VAL A 29 0.15 -18.58 9.47
N PHE A 30 1.10 -18.97 8.61
CA PHE A 30 2.16 -18.06 8.14
C PHE A 30 1.84 -17.36 6.80
N ALA A 31 0.76 -17.74 6.12
CA ALA A 31 0.42 -17.20 4.80
C ALA A 31 -0.39 -15.88 4.83
N SER A 32 -0.83 -15.40 5.99
CA SER A 32 -1.72 -14.23 6.10
C SER A 32 -1.02 -12.89 6.34
N ARG A 33 0.31 -12.81 6.23
CA ARG A 33 1.00 -11.52 6.13
C ARG A 33 0.83 -10.95 4.71
N GLY A 34 -0.42 -10.61 4.38
CA GLY A 34 -0.69 -9.71 3.27
C GLY A 34 0.00 -8.39 3.58
N PHE A 35 1.06 -8.08 2.82
CA PHE A 35 1.64 -6.75 2.78
C PHE A 35 0.58 -5.83 2.16
N ALA A 36 -0.36 -5.37 2.97
CA ALA A 36 -1.29 -4.34 2.54
C ALA A 36 -0.45 -3.11 2.17
N ALA A 37 -0.58 -2.64 0.93
CA ALA A 37 0.06 -1.41 0.51
C ALA A 37 -0.37 -0.26 1.43
N PRO A 38 0.53 0.71 1.70
CA PRO A 38 0.21 1.82 2.58
C PRO A 38 -0.91 2.67 1.98
N LYS A 39 -1.99 2.88 2.73
CA LYS A 39 -3.20 3.63 2.31
C LYS A 39 -3.41 4.87 3.15
N ALA A 40 -4.03 5.91 2.59
CA ALA A 40 -4.56 6.99 3.40
C ALA A 40 -5.73 6.46 4.27
N GLN A 41 -5.82 6.87 5.53
CA GLN A 41 -6.86 6.41 6.47
C GLN A 41 -8.05 7.38 6.54
N SER A 42 -7.92 8.59 6.02
CA SER A 42 -8.99 9.60 6.04
C SER A 42 -8.96 10.50 4.81
N ALA A 43 -10.07 11.19 4.57
CA ALA A 43 -10.15 12.21 3.53
C ALA A 43 -9.18 13.38 3.80
N GLU A 44 -8.92 13.71 5.07
CA GLU A 44 -7.94 14.72 5.46
C GLU A 44 -6.53 14.31 5.04
N GLU A 45 -6.14 13.06 5.27
CA GLU A 45 -4.85 12.55 4.80
C GLU A 45 -4.74 12.58 3.28
N CYS A 46 -5.82 12.24 2.55
CA CYS A 46 -5.84 12.36 1.10
C CYS A 46 -5.53 13.80 0.63
N VAL A 47 -6.03 14.81 1.34
CA VAL A 47 -5.74 16.22 1.03
C VAL A 47 -4.28 16.55 1.30
N VAL A 48 -3.72 16.10 2.42
CA VAL A 48 -2.29 16.33 2.73
C VAL A 48 -1.38 15.64 1.71
N PHE A 49 -1.72 14.43 1.31
CA PHE A 49 -0.99 13.70 0.27
C PHE A 49 -1.12 14.34 -1.12
N ALA A 50 -2.27 14.93 -1.44
CA ALA A 50 -2.45 15.73 -2.65
C ALA A 50 -1.63 17.03 -2.62
N ASP A 51 -1.55 17.71 -1.48
CA ASP A 51 -0.69 18.87 -1.30
C ASP A 51 0.79 18.49 -1.46
N MET A 52 1.21 17.35 -0.90
CA MET A 52 2.57 16.82 -1.11
C MET A 52 2.85 16.53 -2.59
N ALA A 53 1.87 16.00 -3.32
CA ALA A 53 1.96 15.78 -4.77
C ALA A 53 2.10 17.10 -5.55
N LEU A 54 1.35 18.14 -5.14
CA LEU A 54 1.41 19.49 -5.70
C LEU A 54 2.80 20.10 -5.52
N VAL A 55 3.33 20.05 -4.29
CA VAL A 55 4.66 20.57 -3.95
C VAL A 55 5.74 19.83 -4.75
N ALA A 56 5.68 18.50 -4.77
CA ALA A 56 6.66 17.68 -5.49
C ALA A 56 6.64 17.93 -7.01
N SER A 57 5.46 18.02 -7.62
CA SER A 57 5.31 18.32 -9.05
C SER A 57 5.81 19.73 -9.39
N THR A 58 5.54 20.69 -8.51
CA THR A 58 6.06 22.07 -8.63
C THR A 58 7.58 22.09 -8.55
N HIS A 59 8.15 21.43 -7.53
CA HIS A 59 9.60 21.30 -7.37
C HIS A 59 10.27 20.66 -8.59
N ALA A 60 9.69 19.57 -9.11
CA ALA A 60 10.18 18.91 -10.32
C ALA A 60 10.24 19.87 -11.52
N ARG A 61 9.20 20.70 -11.72
CA ARG A 61 9.16 21.70 -12.80
C ARG A 61 10.17 22.84 -12.62
N HIS A 62 10.51 23.18 -11.38
CA HIS A 62 11.50 24.20 -11.06
C HIS A 62 12.94 23.66 -10.96
N GLY A 63 13.18 22.40 -11.35
CA GLY A 63 14.52 21.80 -11.36
C GLY A 63 15.06 21.48 -9.96
N ILE A 64 14.20 21.50 -8.93
CA ILE A 64 14.55 21.03 -7.60
C ILE A 64 14.58 19.50 -7.63
N SER A 65 15.67 18.91 -7.17
CA SER A 65 15.85 17.46 -7.25
C SER A 65 14.85 16.72 -6.34
N LYS A 66 14.48 15.50 -6.74
CA LYS A 66 13.64 14.61 -5.91
C LYS A 66 14.22 14.40 -4.51
N ALA A 67 15.54 14.27 -4.41
CA ALA A 67 16.23 14.10 -3.14
C ALA A 67 16.06 15.33 -2.22
N GLN A 68 16.17 16.54 -2.76
CA GLN A 68 15.93 17.77 -2.00
C GLN A 68 14.48 17.88 -1.53
N THR A 69 13.52 17.57 -2.40
CA THR A 69 12.09 17.55 -2.01
C THR A 69 11.83 16.54 -0.90
N MET A 70 12.38 15.33 -1.00
CA MET A 70 12.26 14.31 0.04
C MET A 70 12.89 14.72 1.37
N ALA A 71 13.95 15.55 1.34
CA ALA A 71 14.56 16.07 2.56
C ALA A 71 13.67 17.12 3.27
N MET A 72 12.82 17.84 2.53
CA MET A 72 11.90 18.84 3.08
C MET A 72 10.57 18.23 3.58
N VAL A 73 10.18 17.07 3.07
CA VAL A 73 8.91 16.40 3.42
C VAL A 73 8.72 16.20 4.93
N PRO A 74 9.74 15.77 5.71
CA PRO A 74 9.62 15.68 7.17
C PRO A 74 9.38 17.03 7.86
N ASP A 75 9.91 18.12 7.31
CA ASP A 75 9.75 19.45 7.89
C ASP A 75 8.34 20.02 7.61
N ILE A 76 7.80 19.74 6.43
CA ILE A 76 6.49 20.25 5.99
C ILE A 76 5.34 19.37 6.53
N TYR A 77 5.51 18.05 6.52
CA TYR A 77 4.46 17.06 6.82
C TYR A 77 4.80 16.16 8.02
N GLY A 78 5.75 16.58 8.86
CA GLY A 78 6.28 15.77 9.97
C GLY A 78 5.21 15.24 10.92
N ALA A 79 4.19 16.04 11.23
CA ALA A 79 3.09 15.61 12.10
C ALA A 79 2.32 14.39 11.53
N LEU A 80 2.02 14.43 10.23
CA LEU A 80 1.37 13.30 9.55
C LEU A 80 2.29 12.07 9.57
N LEU A 81 3.56 12.25 9.18
CA LEU A 81 4.52 11.16 9.08
C LEU A 81 4.81 10.51 10.43
N GLN A 82 4.90 11.29 11.51
CA GLN A 82 5.06 10.77 12.87
C GLN A 82 3.84 9.98 13.33
N SER A 83 2.63 10.47 13.03
CA SER A 83 1.39 9.76 13.40
C SER A 83 1.23 8.42 12.68
N ARG A 84 1.80 8.30 11.48
CA ARG A 84 1.68 7.13 10.60
C ARG A 84 2.90 6.21 10.60
N GLY A 85 4.03 6.66 11.13
CA GLY A 85 5.29 5.92 11.12
C GLY A 85 5.71 5.53 9.70
N ASP A 86 6.15 4.27 9.56
CA ASP A 86 6.73 3.75 8.31
C ASP A 86 5.76 3.79 7.12
N ASP A 87 4.46 3.59 7.35
CA ASP A 87 3.48 3.56 6.27
C ASP A 87 3.24 4.95 5.67
N GLY A 88 3.22 5.98 6.52
CA GLY A 88 3.16 7.37 6.06
C GLY A 88 4.40 7.74 5.26
N GLN A 89 5.58 7.32 5.72
CA GLN A 89 6.83 7.56 5.01
C GLN A 89 6.88 6.86 3.65
N LYS A 90 6.45 5.59 3.58
CA LYS A 90 6.38 4.84 2.31
C LYS A 90 5.42 5.50 1.32
N LEU A 91 4.23 5.90 1.79
CA LEU A 91 3.24 6.55 0.94
C LEU A 91 3.74 7.91 0.42
N ALA A 92 4.38 8.69 1.28
CA ALA A 92 5.02 9.95 0.89
C ALA A 92 6.08 9.75 -0.20
N VAL A 93 6.96 8.76 -0.05
CA VAL A 93 7.98 8.41 -1.06
C VAL A 93 7.34 8.04 -2.41
N GLN A 94 6.25 7.27 -2.38
CA GLN A 94 5.54 6.87 -3.59
C GLN A 94 4.88 8.06 -4.28
N ILE A 95 4.23 8.95 -3.53
CA ILE A 95 3.57 10.16 -4.06
C ILE A 95 4.60 11.11 -4.67
N VAL A 96 5.67 11.42 -3.95
CA VAL A 96 6.75 12.28 -4.49
C VAL A 96 7.36 11.62 -5.73
N GLY A 97 7.58 10.30 -5.70
CA GLY A 97 8.05 9.56 -6.86
C GLY A 97 7.11 9.68 -8.06
N LEU A 98 5.80 9.53 -7.85
CA LEU A 98 4.79 9.64 -8.89
C LEU A 98 4.75 11.07 -9.46
N ALA A 99 4.79 12.09 -8.60
CA ALA A 99 4.77 13.49 -9.00
C ALA A 99 5.96 13.87 -9.91
N TYR A 100 7.16 13.39 -9.57
CA TYR A 100 8.35 13.59 -10.41
C TYR A 100 8.24 12.87 -11.75
N ARG A 101 7.82 11.60 -11.74
CA ARG A 101 7.59 10.85 -13.00
C ARG A 101 6.57 11.57 -13.88
N GLN A 102 5.45 12.01 -13.32
CA GLN A 102 4.42 12.73 -14.07
C GLN A 102 4.96 14.04 -14.66
N ALA A 103 5.73 14.82 -13.90
CA ALA A 103 6.33 16.05 -14.39
C ALA A 103 7.35 15.81 -15.53
N GLU A 104 8.00 14.65 -15.54
CA GLU A 104 8.94 14.23 -16.59
C GLU A 104 8.21 13.72 -17.84
N THR A 105 7.16 12.90 -17.67
CA THR A 105 6.45 12.24 -18.76
C THR A 105 5.38 13.11 -19.41
N ASP A 106 4.72 13.98 -18.65
CA ASP A 106 3.65 14.84 -19.12
C ASP A 106 3.76 16.27 -18.57
N ARG A 107 4.47 17.10 -19.34
CA ARG A 107 4.66 18.53 -19.03
C ARG A 107 3.39 19.37 -19.25
N LYS A 108 2.35 18.84 -19.90
CA LYS A 108 1.12 19.59 -20.19
C LYS A 108 0.21 19.64 -18.96
N THR A 109 0.14 18.56 -18.19
CA THR A 109 -0.67 18.50 -16.96
C THR A 109 -0.09 19.37 -15.87
N SER A 110 -0.82 20.42 -15.44
CA SER A 110 -0.35 21.33 -14.39
C SER A 110 -0.20 20.61 -13.04
N PRO A 111 0.66 21.09 -12.13
CA PRO A 111 0.81 20.49 -10.79
C PRO A 111 -0.50 20.46 -10.00
N SER A 112 -1.33 21.51 -10.14
CA SER A 112 -2.65 21.59 -9.54
C SER A 112 -3.62 20.57 -10.09
N ASP A 113 -3.62 20.34 -11.41
CA ASP A 113 -4.50 19.33 -12.02
C ASP A 113 -4.09 17.94 -11.53
N PHE A 114 -2.80 17.63 -11.53
CA PHE A 114 -2.29 16.36 -11.02
C PHE A 114 -2.67 16.13 -9.55
N ALA A 115 -2.46 17.12 -8.68
CA ALA A 115 -2.83 17.04 -7.27
C ALA A 115 -4.34 16.86 -7.08
N SER A 116 -5.15 17.56 -7.88
CA SER A 116 -6.62 17.45 -7.82
C SER A 116 -7.10 16.04 -8.21
N VAL A 117 -6.52 15.45 -9.26
CA VAL A 117 -6.83 14.08 -9.68
C VAL A 117 -6.38 13.09 -8.61
N LEU A 118 -5.20 13.27 -8.02
CA LEU A 118 -4.71 12.43 -6.94
C LEU A 118 -5.63 12.49 -5.71
N ALA A 119 -6.08 13.69 -5.31
CA ALA A 119 -7.03 13.87 -4.22
C ALA A 119 -8.35 13.14 -4.50
N ALA A 120 -8.93 13.37 -5.68
CA ALA A 120 -10.19 12.76 -6.08
C ALA A 120 -10.10 11.23 -6.09
N MET A 121 -9.02 10.69 -6.67
CA MET A 121 -8.77 9.26 -6.73
C MET A 121 -8.52 8.66 -5.34
N CYS A 122 -7.74 9.33 -4.49
CA CYS A 122 -7.52 8.90 -3.11
C CYS A 122 -8.84 8.78 -2.36
N VAL A 123 -9.72 9.79 -2.45
CA VAL A 123 -11.03 9.73 -1.78
C VAL A 123 -11.92 8.63 -2.39
N GLN A 124 -11.97 8.53 -3.71
CA GLN A 124 -12.80 7.55 -4.42
C GLN A 124 -12.40 6.11 -4.11
N LEU A 125 -11.09 5.85 -4.02
CA LEU A 125 -10.49 4.56 -3.72
C LEU A 125 -10.31 4.31 -2.22
N ARG A 126 -10.91 5.16 -1.36
CA ARG A 126 -10.85 5.04 0.11
C ARG A 126 -9.41 4.96 0.64
N GLY A 127 -8.54 5.78 0.07
CA GLY A 127 -7.13 5.87 0.42
C GLY A 127 -6.22 4.87 -0.28
N ASP A 128 -6.76 3.97 -1.08
CA ASP A 128 -5.98 3.06 -1.91
C ASP A 128 -5.40 3.80 -3.12
N MET A 129 -4.07 3.91 -3.17
CA MET A 129 -3.35 4.61 -4.23
C MET A 129 -2.60 3.65 -5.16
N ASP A 130 -2.70 2.33 -4.97
CA ASP A 130 -2.02 1.34 -5.82
C ASP A 130 -2.33 1.51 -7.32
N PRO A 131 -3.60 1.78 -7.73
CA PRO A 131 -3.92 2.02 -9.13
C PRO A 131 -3.22 3.25 -9.72
N LEU A 132 -2.89 4.27 -8.89
CA LEU A 132 -2.17 5.46 -9.33
C LEU A 132 -0.67 5.19 -9.53
N PHE A 133 -0.13 4.22 -8.81
CA PHE A 133 1.28 3.85 -8.90
C PHE A 133 1.58 2.84 -10.02
N GLY A 134 0.53 2.36 -10.72
CA GLY A 134 0.64 1.31 -11.74
C GLY A 134 0.96 -0.06 -11.15
N ILE A 135 0.62 -0.26 -9.88
CA ILE A 135 0.78 -1.52 -9.17
C ILE A 135 -0.61 -2.13 -9.15
N GLU A 136 -0.97 -2.91 -10.17
CA GLU A 136 -2.16 -3.77 -10.08
C GLU A 136 -1.87 -4.80 -8.98
N SER A 137 -2.68 -4.78 -7.91
CA SER A 137 -2.68 -5.80 -6.86
C SER A 137 -3.64 -6.94 -7.18
#